data_AF-A0A1H0FST0-F1
#
_entry.id   AF-A0A1H0FST0-F1
#
_cell.length_a   1.000
_cell.length_b   1.000
_cell.length_c   1.000
_cell.angle_alpha   90.00
_cell.angle_beta   90.00
_cell.angle_gamma   90.00
#
_symmetry.space_group_name_H-M   'P 1'
#
loop_
_entity.id
_entity.type
_entity.pdbx_description
1 polymer ?
#
loop_
_entity_poly.entity_id
_entity_poly.type
_entity_poly.pdbx_seq_one_letter_code
_entity_poly.pdbx_strand_id
1 'polypeptide(L)'
;MHLLVHQTNLPSIKESLRKAHPGTKPTHRTEAAAKGWGFFTYASFLDSLNTNDLPVSVDDALYCSSLGVPPTVNSGKHERALSRAVARAMLRNVLDQHPDLTLRGFDSIWQGNNNEVRKSTTEREALFAERRREAYDGDWAADQFELALIFLARQDRIKSLNRQARSYGLKHRAENLSRAFGLFTHLGDYVANGMLIAAALATGFTVKRAAFDSYDAYLNISMQTVNASRGWSKNSREEDRAIVLAMYGPRVLAHAA
;
A
#
# COMPACT_ATOMS: atom_id res chain seq x y z
N MET A 1 -10.67 4.06 -2.98
CA MET A 1 -9.78 2.96 -3.44
C MET A 1 -10.29 1.71 -2.77
N HIS A 2 -10.51 0.63 -3.53
CA HIS A 2 -10.84 -0.65 -2.92
C HIS A 2 -9.54 -1.38 -2.56
N LEU A 3 -9.41 -1.77 -1.30
CA LEU A 3 -8.38 -2.68 -0.85
C LEU A 3 -8.93 -4.11 -0.91
N LEU A 4 -8.13 -5.07 -1.36
CA LEU A 4 -8.55 -6.46 -1.41
C LEU A 4 -8.27 -7.09 -0.05
N VAL A 5 -9.30 -7.62 0.59
CA VAL A 5 -9.17 -8.36 1.85
C VAL A 5 -9.44 -9.82 1.57
N HIS A 6 -8.50 -10.67 1.98
CA HIS A 6 -8.63 -12.12 2.00
C HIS A 6 -8.83 -12.63 3.43
N GLN A 7 -9.40 -13.81 3.59
CA GLN A 7 -9.56 -14.45 4.91
C GLN A 7 -8.23 -14.59 5.66
N THR A 8 -7.15 -14.90 4.92
CA THR A 8 -5.78 -15.02 5.45
C THR A 8 -5.23 -13.70 6.00
N ASN A 9 -5.79 -12.55 5.60
CA ASN A 9 -5.38 -11.24 6.14
C ASN A 9 -5.92 -10.96 7.54
N LEU A 10 -7.01 -11.61 7.95
CA LEU A 10 -7.72 -11.27 9.19
C LEU A 10 -6.85 -11.33 10.45
N PRO A 11 -5.97 -12.34 10.67
CA PRO A 11 -5.10 -12.36 11.83
C PRO A 11 -4.20 -11.11 11.89
N SER A 12 -3.58 -10.74 10.76
CA SER A 12 -2.69 -9.58 10.67
C SER A 12 -3.43 -8.25 10.84
N ILE A 13 -4.65 -8.15 10.29
CA ILE A 13 -5.50 -6.97 10.49
C ILE A 13 -5.88 -6.84 11.97
N LYS A 14 -6.38 -7.91 12.60
CA LYS A 14 -6.74 -7.92 14.03
C LYS A 14 -5.56 -7.57 14.92
N GLU A 15 -4.37 -8.10 14.62
CA GLU A 15 -3.14 -7.78 15.34
C GLU A 15 -2.81 -6.28 15.24
N SER A 16 -2.89 -5.71 14.04
CA SER A 16 -2.62 -4.29 13.79
C SER A 16 -3.61 -3.38 14.51
N LEU A 17 -4.90 -3.69 14.45
CA LEU A 17 -5.93 -2.92 15.15
C LEU A 17 -5.81 -3.04 16.68
N ARG A 18 -5.36 -4.19 17.20
CA ARG A 18 -5.05 -4.36 18.63
C ARG A 18 -3.90 -3.45 19.05
N LYS A 19 -2.86 -3.31 18.21
CA LYS A 19 -1.72 -2.40 18.48
C LYS A 19 -2.16 -0.93 18.43
N ALA A 20 -3.01 -0.56 17.48
CA ALA A 20 -3.52 0.81 17.36
C ALA A 20 -4.45 1.22 18.52
N HIS A 21 -5.30 0.30 18.99
CA HIS A 21 -6.27 0.57 20.05
C HIS A 21 -6.24 -0.52 21.13
N PRO A 22 -5.18 -0.59 21.96
CA PRO A 22 -4.97 -1.68 22.92
C PRO A 22 -6.03 -1.73 24.02
N GLY A 23 -6.58 -0.58 24.41
CA GLY A 23 -7.63 -0.47 25.45
C GLY A 23 -9.03 -0.92 25.02
N THR A 24 -9.26 -1.14 23.73
CA THR A 24 -10.57 -1.55 23.20
C THR A 24 -10.76 -3.07 23.34
N LYS A 25 -12.00 -3.55 23.54
CA LYS A 25 -12.26 -5.01 23.51
C LYS A 25 -12.07 -5.57 22.08
N PRO A 26 -11.58 -6.82 21.92
CA PRO A 26 -11.42 -7.43 20.60
C PRO A 26 -12.69 -7.41 19.74
N THR A 27 -13.84 -7.74 20.32
CA THR A 27 -15.14 -7.74 19.64
C THR A 27 -15.54 -6.36 19.16
N HIS A 28 -15.32 -5.32 19.96
CA HIS A 28 -15.63 -3.94 19.57
C HIS A 28 -14.74 -3.49 18.39
N ARG A 29 -13.45 -3.86 18.39
CA ARG A 29 -12.55 -3.58 17.26
C ARG A 29 -13.01 -4.25 15.97
N THR A 30 -13.45 -5.50 16.03
CA THR A 30 -13.90 -6.23 14.83
C THR A 30 -15.24 -5.71 14.31
N GLU A 31 -16.17 -5.34 15.20
CA GLU A 31 -17.44 -4.72 14.80
C GLU A 31 -17.23 -3.33 14.19
N ALA A 32 -16.37 -2.50 14.80
CA ALA A 32 -16.03 -1.21 14.22
C ALA A 32 -15.30 -1.35 12.88
N ALA A 33 -14.40 -2.33 12.74
CA ALA A 33 -13.73 -2.60 11.47
C ALA A 33 -14.73 -3.02 10.38
N ALA A 34 -15.69 -3.89 10.71
CA ALA A 34 -16.76 -4.27 9.79
C ALA A 34 -17.57 -3.05 9.32
N LYS A 35 -17.95 -2.17 10.23
CA LYS A 35 -18.62 -0.90 9.90
C LYS A 35 -17.77 -0.01 9.00
N GLY A 36 -16.49 0.15 9.33
CA GLY A 36 -15.52 0.89 8.51
C GLY A 36 -15.28 0.26 7.13
N TRP A 37 -15.69 -0.99 6.89
CA TRP A 37 -15.70 -1.62 5.57
C TRP A 37 -17.08 -1.62 4.90
N GLY A 38 -18.07 -0.97 5.50
CA GLY A 38 -19.44 -0.85 4.97
C GLY A 38 -20.38 -1.98 5.37
N PHE A 39 -20.02 -2.82 6.35
CA PHE A 39 -20.86 -3.91 6.84
C PHE A 39 -21.60 -3.54 8.12
N PHE A 40 -22.83 -4.04 8.28
CA PHE A 40 -23.60 -3.81 9.50
C PHE A 40 -23.02 -4.52 10.72
N THR A 41 -22.48 -5.73 10.51
CA THR A 41 -21.90 -6.56 11.57
C THR A 41 -20.66 -7.29 11.10
N TYR A 42 -19.79 -7.66 12.05
CA TYR A 42 -18.63 -8.50 11.75
C TYR A 42 -19.02 -9.86 11.16
N ALA A 43 -20.15 -10.43 11.58
CA ALA A 43 -20.67 -11.67 11.02
C ALA A 43 -21.01 -11.54 9.53
N SER A 44 -21.70 -10.46 9.12
CA SER A 44 -22.04 -10.23 7.69
C SER A 44 -20.80 -10.02 6.82
N PHE A 45 -19.76 -9.39 7.38
CA PHE A 45 -18.46 -9.26 6.72
C PHE A 45 -17.79 -10.63 6.54
N LEU A 46 -17.78 -11.47 7.57
CA LEU A 46 -17.19 -12.82 7.49
C LEU A 46 -17.88 -13.69 6.44
N ASP A 47 -19.21 -13.62 6.36
CA ASP A 47 -20.00 -14.37 5.37
C ASP A 47 -19.62 -13.97 3.93
N SER A 48 -19.50 -12.66 3.68
CA SER A 48 -19.07 -12.14 2.39
C SER A 48 -17.63 -12.54 2.04
N LEU A 49 -16.73 -12.51 3.03
CA LEU A 49 -15.32 -12.85 2.86
C LEU A 49 -15.08 -14.35 2.61
N ASN A 50 -15.93 -15.22 3.15
CA ASN A 50 -15.83 -16.67 2.92
C ASN A 50 -16.26 -17.05 1.50
N THR A 51 -16.98 -16.18 0.80
CA THR A 51 -17.53 -16.47 -0.53
C THR A 51 -16.54 -16.11 -1.63
N ASN A 52 -15.83 -14.98 -1.53
CA ASN A 52 -14.87 -14.50 -2.52
C ASN A 52 -13.86 -13.52 -1.90
N ASP A 53 -12.80 -13.21 -2.64
CA ASP A 53 -11.94 -12.08 -2.31
C ASP A 53 -12.75 -10.78 -2.32
N LEU A 54 -12.66 -10.03 -1.23
CA LEU A 54 -13.59 -8.94 -0.99
C LEU A 54 -12.91 -7.58 -1.20
N PRO A 55 -13.30 -6.82 -2.26
CA PRO A 55 -12.89 -5.44 -2.40
C PRO A 55 -13.62 -4.57 -1.37
N VAL A 56 -12.90 -4.05 -0.37
CA VAL A 56 -13.46 -3.16 0.66
C VAL A 56 -13.10 -1.72 0.39
N SER A 57 -14.08 -0.82 0.52
CA SER A 57 -13.80 0.62 0.69
C SER A 57 -13.59 0.87 2.17
N VAL A 58 -12.47 1.51 2.53
CA VAL A 58 -12.15 1.78 3.94
C VAL A 58 -12.62 3.18 4.33
N ASP A 59 -13.41 3.25 5.39
CA ASP A 59 -13.83 4.47 6.07
C ASP A 59 -13.24 4.49 7.49
N ASP A 60 -12.06 5.12 7.62
CA ASP A 60 -11.39 5.29 8.91
C ASP A 60 -12.21 6.17 9.88
N ALA A 61 -13.00 7.13 9.39
CA ALA A 61 -13.79 8.00 10.24
C ALA A 61 -14.97 7.25 10.88
N LEU A 62 -15.63 6.39 10.10
CA LEU A 62 -16.67 5.49 10.60
C LEU A 62 -16.10 4.45 11.57
N TYR A 63 -14.90 3.93 11.29
CA TYR A 63 -14.18 3.06 12.22
C TYR A 63 -13.91 3.74 13.56
N CYS A 64 -13.32 4.95 13.54
CA CYS A 64 -13.00 5.70 14.75
C CYS A 64 -14.25 6.09 15.54
N SER A 65 -15.30 6.58 14.87
CA SER A 65 -16.56 6.93 15.52
C SER A 65 -17.25 5.72 16.15
N SER A 66 -17.21 4.55 15.49
CA SER A 66 -17.73 3.29 16.03
C SER A 66 -16.96 2.80 17.25
N LEU A 67 -15.70 3.21 17.41
CA LEU A 67 -14.87 2.92 18.58
C LEU A 67 -14.97 3.97 19.68
N GLY A 68 -15.60 5.12 19.42
CA GLY A 68 -15.59 6.25 20.34
C GLY A 68 -14.20 6.88 20.51
N VAL A 69 -13.33 6.77 19.50
CA VAL A 69 -12.01 7.41 19.48
C VAL A 69 -12.01 8.60 18.53
N PRO A 70 -11.21 9.64 18.79
CA PRO A 70 -11.10 10.77 17.88
C PRO A 70 -10.68 10.33 16.47
N PRO A 71 -11.32 10.86 15.41
CA PRO A 71 -10.96 10.54 14.02
C PRO A 71 -9.70 11.28 13.54
N THR A 72 -9.04 12.02 14.43
CA THR A 72 -7.84 12.81 14.17
C THR A 72 -6.81 12.59 15.26
N VAL A 73 -5.55 12.51 14.88
CA VAL A 73 -4.42 12.49 15.80
C VAL A 73 -4.01 13.90 16.22
N ASN A 74 -3.18 14.02 17.27
CA ASN A 74 -2.73 15.31 17.84
C ASN A 74 -2.08 16.28 16.82
N SER A 75 -1.62 15.79 15.68
CA SER A 75 -1.09 16.61 14.58
C SER A 75 -2.16 17.22 13.67
N GLY A 76 -3.45 17.03 13.98
CA GLY A 76 -4.58 17.47 13.16
C GLY A 76 -4.84 16.63 11.91
N LYS A 77 -4.04 15.59 11.67
CA LYS A 77 -4.24 14.61 10.58
C LYS A 77 -5.31 13.60 10.96
N HIS A 78 -6.01 13.05 9.97
CA HIS A 78 -6.94 11.94 10.19
C HIS A 78 -6.22 10.69 10.71
N GLU A 79 -6.87 9.99 11.64
CA GLU A 79 -6.47 8.64 12.04
C GLU A 79 -6.69 7.67 10.88
N ARG A 80 -5.77 6.73 10.68
CA ARG A 80 -5.74 5.82 9.51
C ARG A 80 -5.52 4.37 9.92
N ALA A 81 -5.88 4.03 11.16
CA ALA A 81 -5.61 2.73 11.75
C ALA A 81 -6.22 1.57 10.95
N LEU A 82 -7.42 1.76 10.37
CA LEU A 82 -8.08 0.72 9.60
C LEU A 82 -7.42 0.56 8.22
N SER A 83 -7.20 1.66 7.50
CA SER A 83 -6.49 1.64 6.21
C SER A 83 -5.10 1.03 6.33
N ARG A 84 -4.32 1.46 7.35
CA ARG A 84 -2.98 0.92 7.61
C ARG A 84 -3.00 -0.57 7.95
N ALA A 85 -3.99 -1.03 8.73
CA ALA A 85 -4.09 -2.44 9.09
C ALA A 85 -4.34 -3.34 7.86
N VAL A 86 -5.20 -2.90 6.94
CA VAL A 86 -5.45 -3.62 5.69
C VAL A 86 -4.22 -3.57 4.78
N ALA A 87 -3.64 -2.39 4.57
CA ALA A 87 -2.43 -2.21 3.76
C ALA A 87 -1.26 -3.07 4.27
N ARG A 88 -1.05 -3.13 5.59
CA ARG A 88 -0.03 -4.00 6.21
C ARG A 88 -0.31 -5.47 5.93
N ALA A 89 -1.55 -5.92 6.06
CA ALA A 89 -1.87 -7.33 5.83
C ALA A 89 -1.65 -7.73 4.37
N MET A 90 -2.01 -6.88 3.41
CA MET A 90 -1.71 -7.08 1.99
C MET A 90 -0.19 -7.10 1.73
N LEU A 91 0.55 -6.15 2.31
CA LEU A 91 2.01 -6.09 2.18
C LEU A 91 2.67 -7.36 2.72
N ARG A 92 2.27 -7.82 3.92
CA ARG A 92 2.82 -9.04 4.53
C ARG A 92 2.61 -10.27 3.64
N ASN A 93 1.43 -10.43 3.05
CA ASN A 93 1.18 -11.52 2.09
C ASN A 93 2.17 -11.50 0.91
N VAL A 94 2.42 -10.32 0.33
CA VAL A 94 3.39 -10.19 -0.77
C VAL A 94 4.80 -10.51 -0.29
N LEU A 95 5.19 -9.97 0.86
CA LEU A 95 6.50 -10.20 1.45
C LEU A 95 6.74 -11.69 1.75
N ASP A 96 5.71 -12.43 2.20
CA ASP A 96 5.80 -13.86 2.46
C ASP A 96 5.98 -14.68 1.17
N GLN A 97 5.40 -14.22 0.05
CA GLN A 97 5.58 -14.83 -1.28
C GLN A 97 6.92 -14.44 -1.95
N HIS A 98 7.50 -13.31 -1.56
CA HIS A 98 8.71 -12.74 -2.14
C HIS A 98 9.77 -12.50 -1.03
N PRO A 99 10.47 -13.56 -0.58
CA PRO A 99 11.40 -13.47 0.55
C PRO A 99 12.60 -12.56 0.26
N ASP A 100 12.90 -12.31 -1.01
CA ASP A 100 13.95 -11.41 -1.51
C ASP A 100 13.52 -9.93 -1.55
N LEU A 101 12.26 -9.62 -1.28
CA LEU A 101 11.74 -8.24 -1.31
C LEU A 101 11.94 -7.54 0.05
N THR A 102 12.64 -6.41 0.04
CA THR A 102 12.81 -5.51 1.22
C THR A 102 12.35 -4.10 0.86
N LEU A 103 12.48 -3.12 1.77
CA LEU A 103 12.20 -1.71 1.47
C LEU A 103 12.97 -1.17 0.24
N ARG A 104 14.17 -1.71 -0.03
CA ARG A 104 15.00 -1.26 -1.15
C ARG A 104 14.49 -1.75 -2.52
N GLY A 105 13.68 -2.80 -2.54
CA GLY A 105 13.32 -3.54 -3.73
C GLY A 105 13.77 -5.00 -3.62
N PHE A 106 14.08 -5.61 -4.76
CA PHE A 106 14.59 -6.97 -4.83
C PHE A 106 16.04 -7.04 -4.32
N ASP A 107 16.21 -7.34 -3.03
CA ASP A 107 17.46 -7.24 -2.30
C ASP A 107 18.16 -8.62 -2.24
N SER A 108 19.45 -8.61 -1.86
CA SER A 108 20.20 -9.80 -1.48
C SER A 108 21.43 -9.40 -0.67
N ILE A 109 21.97 -10.34 0.11
CA ILE A 109 23.20 -10.13 0.88
C ILE A 109 24.44 -9.86 0.00
N TRP A 110 24.35 -10.10 -1.31
CA TRP A 110 25.44 -9.90 -2.29
C TRP A 110 25.34 -8.55 -3.01
N GLN A 111 24.31 -7.77 -2.74
CA GLN A 111 24.08 -6.45 -3.31
C GLN A 111 24.31 -5.37 -2.25
N GLY A 112 24.77 -4.20 -2.67
CA GLY A 112 24.95 -3.07 -1.77
C GLY A 112 25.82 -1.97 -2.34
N ASN A 113 25.94 -0.88 -1.61
CA ASN A 113 27.00 0.09 -1.89
C ASN A 113 28.38 -0.49 -1.53
N ASN A 114 29.47 0.20 -1.90
CA ASN A 114 30.84 -0.24 -1.64
C ASN A 114 31.13 -0.53 -0.16
N ASN A 115 30.44 0.12 0.77
CA ASN A 115 30.62 -0.11 2.20
C ASN A 115 29.89 -1.38 2.65
N GLU A 116 28.68 -1.63 2.13
CA GLU A 116 27.88 -2.80 2.45
C GLU A 116 28.51 -4.09 1.92
N VAL A 117 29.03 -4.09 0.68
CA VAL A 117 29.66 -5.28 0.10
C VAL A 117 30.99 -5.65 0.76
N ARG A 118 31.63 -4.69 1.45
CA ARG A 118 32.85 -4.91 2.24
C ARG A 118 32.59 -5.50 3.63
N LYS A 119 31.33 -5.53 4.07
CA LYS A 119 30.95 -6.12 5.35
C LYS A 119 31.08 -7.64 5.31
N SER A 120 31.31 -8.23 6.48
CA SER A 120 31.27 -9.68 6.64
C SER A 120 29.92 -10.25 6.20
N THR A 121 29.87 -11.54 5.82
CA THR A 121 28.61 -12.19 5.43
C THR A 121 27.55 -12.08 6.53
N THR A 122 27.93 -12.29 7.79
CA THR A 122 27.05 -12.16 8.96
C THR A 122 26.45 -10.77 9.11
N GLU A 123 27.25 -9.71 8.93
CA GLU A 123 26.73 -8.34 8.94
C GLU A 123 25.75 -8.07 7.79
N ARG A 124 26.00 -8.64 6.60
CA ARG A 124 25.13 -8.47 5.43
C ARG A 124 23.80 -9.21 5.62
N GLU A 125 23.84 -10.40 6.21
CA GLU A 125 22.64 -11.15 6.62
C GLU A 125 21.83 -10.37 7.66
N ALA A 126 22.49 -9.79 8.66
CA ALA A 126 21.83 -8.96 9.67
C ALA A 126 21.15 -7.72 9.05
N LEU A 127 21.82 -7.01 8.13
CA LEU A 127 21.24 -5.87 7.42
C LEU A 127 20.04 -6.27 6.56
N PHE A 128 20.12 -7.40 5.87
CA PHE A 128 19.00 -7.93 5.09
C PHE A 128 17.82 -8.25 6.00
N ALA A 129 18.05 -8.98 7.09
CA ALA A 129 17.02 -9.34 8.07
C ALA A 129 16.37 -8.10 8.70
N GLU A 130 17.17 -7.08 9.03
CA GLU A 130 16.66 -5.81 9.56
C GLU A 130 15.74 -5.11 8.55
N ARG A 131 16.17 -4.93 7.30
CA ARG A 131 15.34 -4.30 6.25
C ARG A 131 14.07 -5.09 5.98
N ARG A 132 14.15 -6.41 6.06
CA ARG A 132 13.02 -7.31 5.85
C ARG A 132 12.03 -7.23 7.00
N ARG A 133 12.50 -7.13 8.24
CA ARG A 133 11.68 -6.85 9.43
C ARG A 133 11.04 -5.48 9.35
N GLU A 134 11.80 -4.47 8.93
CA GLU A 134 11.32 -3.10 8.77
C GLU A 134 10.21 -3.00 7.72
N ALA A 135 10.36 -3.69 6.58
CA ALA A 135 9.31 -3.81 5.58
C ALA A 135 8.04 -4.51 6.12
N TYR A 136 8.20 -5.48 7.03
CA TYR A 136 7.11 -6.31 7.53
C TYR A 136 6.31 -5.68 8.67
N ASP A 137 6.98 -4.97 9.57
CA ASP A 137 6.41 -4.45 10.81
C ASP A 137 6.29 -2.93 10.86
N GLY A 138 7.05 -2.20 10.05
CA GLY A 138 7.05 -0.74 10.06
C GLY A 138 5.70 -0.14 9.69
N ASP A 139 5.18 0.78 10.51
CA ASP A 139 4.03 1.63 10.17
C ASP A 139 4.28 2.40 8.87
N TRP A 140 5.53 2.85 8.65
CA TRP A 140 5.92 3.51 7.41
C TRP A 140 5.86 2.62 6.19
N ALA A 141 6.16 1.33 6.31
CA ALA A 141 6.12 0.44 5.16
C ALA A 141 4.68 0.29 4.66
N ALA A 142 3.73 0.12 5.57
CA ALA A 142 2.30 0.05 5.24
C ALA A 142 1.78 1.35 4.63
N ASP A 143 2.13 2.50 5.21
CA ASP A 143 1.76 3.82 4.69
C ASP A 143 2.32 4.07 3.27
N GLN A 144 3.60 3.74 3.04
CA GLN A 144 4.26 3.87 1.73
C GLN A 144 3.66 2.91 0.68
N PHE A 145 3.35 1.68 1.09
CA PHE A 145 2.68 0.69 0.25
C PHE A 145 1.31 1.17 -0.19
N GLU A 146 0.55 1.80 0.71
CA GLU A 146 -0.75 2.36 0.38
C GLU A 146 -0.65 3.52 -0.65
N LEU A 147 0.31 4.43 -0.50
CA LEU A 147 0.56 5.47 -1.50
C LEU A 147 0.91 4.88 -2.87
N ALA A 148 1.69 3.80 -2.89
CA ALA A 148 1.98 3.08 -4.11
C ALA A 148 0.73 2.43 -4.73
N LEU A 149 -0.16 1.84 -3.93
CA LEU A 149 -1.45 1.31 -4.41
C LEU A 149 -2.30 2.41 -5.06
N ILE A 150 -2.38 3.58 -4.43
CA ILE A 150 -3.10 4.74 -4.96
C ILE A 150 -2.54 5.14 -6.32
N PHE A 151 -1.21 5.21 -6.45
CA PHE A 151 -0.56 5.51 -7.73
C PHE A 151 -0.90 4.45 -8.78
N LEU A 152 -0.73 3.16 -8.46
CA LEU A 152 -0.90 2.04 -9.39
C LEU A 152 -2.35 1.83 -9.83
N ALA A 153 -3.33 2.10 -8.96
CA ALA A 153 -4.75 2.04 -9.30
C ALA A 153 -5.16 3.01 -10.44
N ARG A 154 -4.31 3.98 -10.76
CA ARG A 154 -4.50 4.96 -11.84
C ARG A 154 -3.71 4.61 -13.11
N GLN A 155 -2.95 3.52 -13.10
CA GLN A 155 -2.08 3.15 -14.20
C GLN A 155 -2.69 1.99 -14.97
N ASP A 156 -2.72 2.14 -16.28
CA ASP A 156 -3.16 1.06 -17.15
C ASP A 156 -2.07 0.01 -17.28
N ARG A 157 -2.50 -1.25 -17.36
CA ARG A 157 -1.63 -2.40 -17.64
C ARG A 157 -1.50 -2.59 -19.15
N ILE A 158 -0.30 -2.93 -19.60
CA ILE A 158 -0.03 -3.36 -20.97
C ILE A 158 0.32 -4.86 -21.00
N LYS A 159 0.28 -5.47 -22.19
CA LYS A 159 0.53 -6.92 -22.34
C LYS A 159 1.99 -7.31 -22.09
N SER A 160 2.94 -6.41 -22.36
CA SER A 160 4.38 -6.65 -22.25
C SER A 160 5.01 -5.87 -21.10
N LEU A 161 6.17 -6.31 -20.62
CA LEU A 161 6.95 -5.52 -19.66
C LEU A 161 7.41 -4.21 -20.29
N ASN A 162 7.21 -3.10 -19.59
CA ASN A 162 7.72 -1.81 -20.00
C ASN A 162 9.19 -1.69 -19.61
N ARG A 163 10.08 -1.50 -20.60
CA ARG A 163 11.52 -1.34 -20.37
C ARG A 163 11.99 0.11 -20.32
N GLN A 164 11.09 1.07 -20.58
CA GLN A 164 11.41 2.51 -20.57
C GLN A 164 11.51 3.09 -19.16
N ALA A 165 10.86 2.45 -18.18
CA ALA A 165 10.89 2.88 -16.78
C ALA A 165 11.12 1.70 -15.85
N ARG A 166 12.01 1.91 -14.88
CA ARG A 166 12.23 1.00 -13.75
C ARG A 166 11.38 1.41 -12.56
N SER A 167 11.13 0.48 -11.65
CA SER A 167 10.43 0.71 -10.39
C SER A 167 10.97 1.92 -9.61
N TYR A 168 12.29 2.14 -9.62
CA TYR A 168 12.90 3.33 -8.98
C TYR A 168 12.38 4.65 -9.57
N GLY A 169 12.28 4.75 -10.90
CA GLY A 169 11.72 5.94 -11.54
C GLY A 169 10.22 6.09 -11.26
N LEU A 170 9.50 4.96 -11.20
CA LEU A 170 8.06 4.93 -10.94
C LEU A 170 7.72 5.31 -9.49
N LYS A 171 8.57 4.97 -8.51
CA LYS A 171 8.29 5.32 -7.11
C LYS A 171 8.32 6.84 -6.89
N HIS A 172 9.21 7.55 -7.58
CA HIS A 172 9.20 9.01 -7.60
C HIS A 172 7.95 9.59 -8.28
N ARG A 173 7.34 8.87 -9.23
CA ARG A 173 6.03 9.28 -9.78
C ARG A 173 4.93 9.14 -8.75
N ALA A 174 4.93 8.07 -7.95
CA ALA A 174 4.00 7.92 -6.84
C ALA A 174 4.16 9.03 -5.79
N GLU A 175 5.41 9.34 -5.39
CA GLU A 175 5.73 10.43 -4.46
C GLU A 175 5.22 11.79 -5.00
N ASN A 176 5.44 12.10 -6.27
CA ASN A 176 4.99 13.35 -6.87
C ASN A 176 3.46 13.43 -7.00
N LEU A 177 2.80 12.31 -7.30
CA LEU A 177 1.34 12.23 -7.33
C LEU A 177 0.78 12.56 -5.93
N SER A 178 1.36 11.93 -4.89
CA SER A 178 0.99 12.17 -3.49
C SER A 178 1.08 13.66 -3.13
N ARG A 179 2.19 14.32 -3.47
CA ARG A 179 2.36 15.78 -3.27
C ARG A 179 1.31 16.61 -4.00
N ALA A 180 1.10 16.34 -5.29
CA ALA A 180 0.22 17.13 -6.14
C ALA A 180 -1.24 17.12 -5.67
N PHE A 181 -1.66 16.02 -5.03
CA PHE A 181 -3.03 15.83 -4.54
C PHE A 181 -3.17 16.01 -3.02
N GLY A 182 -2.10 16.40 -2.33
CA GLY A 182 -2.12 16.54 -0.88
C GLY A 182 -2.36 15.23 -0.13
N LEU A 183 -2.01 14.09 -0.74
CA LEU A 183 -2.22 12.76 -0.17
C LEU A 183 -1.00 12.39 0.66
N PHE A 184 -1.05 12.68 1.94
CA PHE A 184 0.02 12.32 2.85
C PHE A 184 -0.45 11.21 3.77
N THR A 185 0.46 10.27 4.02
CA THR A 185 0.28 9.35 5.13
C THR A 185 0.76 10.01 6.42
N HIS A 186 0.81 9.27 7.52
CA HIS A 186 1.26 9.84 8.78
C HIS A 186 2.72 10.33 8.70
N LEU A 187 3.51 9.73 7.79
CA LEU A 187 4.97 9.90 7.68
C LEU A 187 5.42 10.74 6.47
N GLY A 188 4.47 11.26 5.69
CA GLY A 188 4.75 12.12 4.54
C GLY A 188 4.32 11.50 3.21
N ASP A 189 5.10 11.77 2.17
CA ASP A 189 4.82 11.42 0.76
C ASP A 189 5.84 10.46 0.15
N TYR A 190 6.82 10.03 0.94
CA TYR A 190 7.88 9.14 0.49
C TYR A 190 7.30 7.77 0.12
N VAL A 191 7.90 7.10 -0.86
CA VAL A 191 7.59 5.71 -1.22
C VAL A 191 8.91 4.98 -1.42
N ALA A 192 9.20 3.94 -0.64
CA ALA A 192 10.37 3.11 -0.91
C ALA A 192 10.15 2.25 -2.18
N ASN A 193 11.24 1.97 -2.90
CA ASN A 193 11.18 1.21 -4.16
C ASN A 193 10.54 -0.18 -3.96
N GLY A 194 10.86 -0.85 -2.86
CA GLY A 194 10.26 -2.13 -2.50
C GLY A 194 8.77 -2.06 -2.22
N MET A 195 8.26 -0.96 -1.68
CA MET A 195 6.83 -0.78 -1.42
C MET A 195 6.06 -0.58 -2.73
N LEU A 196 6.65 0.10 -3.71
CA LEU A 196 6.07 0.15 -5.07
C LEU A 196 6.03 -1.23 -5.73
N ILE A 197 7.13 -1.98 -5.66
CA ILE A 197 7.20 -3.35 -6.20
C ILE A 197 6.15 -4.23 -5.53
N ALA A 198 6.06 -4.17 -4.19
CA ALA A 198 5.09 -4.94 -3.43
C ALA A 198 3.64 -4.58 -3.83
N ALA A 199 3.33 -3.29 -3.96
CA ALA A 199 2.01 -2.84 -4.37
C ALA A 199 1.65 -3.28 -5.79
N ALA A 200 2.63 -3.31 -6.70
CA ALA A 200 2.46 -3.82 -8.07
C ALA A 200 2.14 -5.31 -8.07
N LEU A 201 2.85 -6.11 -7.28
CA LEU A 201 2.56 -7.54 -7.09
C LEU A 201 1.16 -7.75 -6.51
N ALA A 202 0.81 -7.02 -5.44
CA ALA A 202 -0.52 -7.10 -4.81
C ALA A 202 -1.69 -6.75 -5.75
N THR A 203 -1.45 -5.89 -6.75
CA THR A 203 -2.48 -5.44 -7.71
C THR A 203 -2.42 -6.20 -9.03
N GLY A 204 -1.63 -7.27 -9.11
CA GLY A 204 -1.55 -8.15 -10.27
C GLY A 204 -0.89 -7.50 -11.49
N PHE A 205 0.06 -6.58 -11.30
CA PHE A 205 1.00 -6.23 -12.36
C PHE A 205 1.99 -7.38 -12.54
N THR A 206 2.40 -7.63 -13.78
CA THR A 206 3.56 -8.47 -14.04
C THR A 206 4.81 -7.69 -13.65
N VAL A 207 5.57 -8.24 -12.71
CA VAL A 207 6.81 -7.66 -12.19
C VAL A 207 7.98 -8.59 -12.53
N LYS A 208 9.05 -8.02 -13.09
CA LYS A 208 10.28 -8.76 -13.35
C LYS A 208 11.49 -7.98 -12.88
N ARG A 209 12.32 -8.57 -12.03
CA ARG A 209 13.61 -8.00 -11.60
C ARG A 209 14.44 -7.56 -12.82
N ALA A 210 15.04 -6.38 -12.75
CA ALA A 210 15.69 -5.75 -13.89
C ALA A 210 17.00 -6.45 -14.29
N ALA A 211 17.78 -6.88 -13.30
CA ALA A 211 18.98 -7.71 -13.41
C ALA A 211 19.13 -8.50 -12.11
N PHE A 212 19.96 -9.56 -12.09
CA PHE A 212 20.12 -10.42 -10.92
C PHE A 212 20.58 -9.64 -9.67
N ASP A 213 21.45 -8.65 -9.86
CA ASP A 213 22.04 -7.77 -8.85
C ASP A 213 21.29 -6.44 -8.66
N SER A 214 20.10 -6.28 -9.23
CA SER A 214 19.35 -5.04 -9.19
C SER A 214 18.20 -5.08 -8.20
N TYR A 215 18.10 -4.02 -7.39
CA TYR A 215 16.91 -3.72 -6.58
C TYR A 215 15.67 -3.45 -7.41
N ASP A 216 15.84 -3.07 -8.67
CA ASP A 216 14.77 -2.57 -9.52
C ASP A 216 14.00 -3.67 -10.23
N ALA A 217 12.78 -3.34 -10.60
CA ALA A 217 11.94 -4.16 -11.43
C ALA A 217 11.41 -3.40 -12.65
N TYR A 218 11.06 -4.15 -13.68
CA TYR A 218 10.19 -3.71 -14.77
C TYR A 218 8.78 -4.18 -14.50
N LEU A 219 7.81 -3.33 -14.82
CA LEU A 219 6.38 -3.59 -14.66
C LEU A 219 5.72 -3.57 -16.04
N ASN A 220 4.63 -4.31 -16.23
CA ASN A 220 3.77 -4.20 -17.42
C ASN A 220 2.84 -2.97 -17.35
N ILE A 221 3.42 -1.80 -17.10
CA ILE A 221 2.71 -0.53 -16.90
C ILE A 221 2.74 0.33 -18.17
N SER A 222 1.64 1.03 -18.47
CA SER A 222 1.56 1.96 -19.60
C SER A 222 2.29 3.27 -19.31
N MET A 223 3.31 3.63 -20.12
CA MET A 223 3.94 4.96 -20.00
C MET A 223 2.99 6.10 -20.36
N GLN A 224 1.91 5.83 -21.12
CA GLN A 224 0.92 6.85 -21.46
C GLN A 224 0.22 7.37 -20.21
N THR A 225 -0.27 6.48 -19.35
CA THR A 225 -0.92 6.86 -18.08
C THR A 225 0.07 7.40 -17.05
N VAL A 226 1.29 6.85 -17.01
CA VAL A 226 2.39 7.37 -16.16
C VAL A 226 2.82 8.79 -16.58
N ASN A 227 2.73 9.14 -17.85
CA ASN A 227 3.04 10.48 -18.31
C ASN A 227 1.84 11.42 -18.24
N ALA A 228 0.62 10.94 -18.45
CA ALA A 228 -0.60 11.72 -18.24
C ALA A 228 -0.73 12.21 -16.79
N SER A 229 -0.34 11.38 -15.82
CA SER A 229 -0.27 11.79 -14.40
C SER A 229 0.75 12.90 -14.10
N ARG A 230 1.70 13.20 -15.01
CA ARG A 230 2.53 14.43 -14.91
C ARG A 230 1.72 15.68 -15.19
N GLY A 231 0.79 15.62 -16.15
CA GLY A 231 -0.09 16.75 -16.48
C GLY A 231 -0.94 17.15 -15.27
N TRP A 232 -1.40 16.15 -14.51
CA TRP A 232 -2.14 16.38 -13.27
C TRP A 232 -1.35 17.18 -12.24
N SER A 233 -0.05 16.89 -12.05
CA SER A 233 0.81 17.66 -11.13
C SER A 233 1.09 19.11 -11.55
N LYS A 234 0.88 19.45 -12.82
CA LYS A 234 1.05 20.83 -13.33
C LYS A 234 -0.24 21.63 -13.27
N ASN A 235 -1.39 20.99 -13.46
CA ASN A 235 -2.70 21.64 -13.52
C ASN A 235 -3.44 21.66 -12.16
N SER A 236 -3.02 20.86 -11.16
CA SER A 236 -3.66 20.79 -9.84
C SER A 236 -3.44 22.01 -8.93
N ARG A 237 -2.91 23.11 -9.46
CA ARG A 237 -2.80 24.38 -8.70
C ARG A 237 -4.13 25.13 -8.60
N GLU A 238 -5.14 24.83 -9.42
CA GLU A 238 -6.44 25.54 -9.38
C GLU A 238 -7.70 24.65 -9.49
N GLU A 239 -7.63 23.40 -9.94
CA GLU A 239 -8.85 22.58 -10.14
C GLU A 239 -9.15 21.59 -8.99
N ASP A 240 -10.24 21.90 -8.30
CA ASP A 240 -11.03 21.17 -7.29
C ASP A 240 -10.49 19.87 -6.70
N ARG A 241 -9.99 19.98 -5.45
CA ARG A 241 -9.82 18.86 -4.50
C ARG A 241 -11.07 17.96 -4.40
N ALA A 242 -12.26 18.50 -4.65
CA ALA A 242 -13.53 17.78 -4.62
C ALA A 242 -13.62 16.70 -5.74
N ILE A 243 -13.10 16.97 -6.93
CA ILE A 243 -13.07 16.00 -8.05
C ILE A 243 -12.12 14.85 -7.74
N VAL A 244 -10.99 15.17 -7.10
CA VAL A 244 -9.99 14.20 -6.67
C VAL A 244 -10.55 13.32 -5.54
N LEU A 245 -11.29 13.92 -4.60
CA LEU A 245 -12.02 13.19 -3.56
C LEU A 245 -13.06 12.23 -4.15
N ALA A 246 -13.81 12.67 -5.17
CA ALA A 246 -14.75 11.83 -5.91
C ALA A 246 -14.06 10.68 -6.68
N MET A 247 -12.81 10.86 -7.14
CA MET A 247 -11.99 9.80 -7.77
C MET A 247 -11.50 8.71 -6.79
N TYR A 248 -11.63 8.87 -5.47
CA TYR A 248 -11.47 7.75 -4.53
C TYR A 248 -12.73 6.87 -4.43
N GLY A 249 -13.86 7.32 -4.98
CA GLY A 249 -15.02 6.49 -5.24
C GLY A 249 -14.74 5.45 -6.33
N PRO A 250 -15.52 4.36 -6.40
CA PRO A 250 -15.34 3.31 -7.39
C PRO A 250 -15.28 3.89 -8.81
N ARG A 251 -14.31 3.43 -9.62
CA ARG A 251 -14.54 3.44 -11.07
C ARG A 251 -15.72 2.50 -11.29
N VAL A 252 -16.89 3.05 -11.60
CA VAL A 252 -17.99 2.26 -12.14
C VAL A 252 -17.43 1.57 -13.38
N LEU A 253 -17.16 0.27 -13.27
CA LEU A 253 -17.03 -0.57 -14.45
C LEU A 253 -18.41 -0.50 -15.08
N ALA A 254 -18.54 0.29 -16.15
CA ALA A 254 -19.67 0.19 -17.03
C ALA A 254 -19.65 -1.25 -17.56
N HIS A 255 -20.45 -2.12 -16.95
CA HIS A 255 -20.83 -3.36 -17.59
C HIS A 255 -21.54 -2.95 -18.87
N ALA A 256 -20.93 -3.27 -20.01
CA ALA A 256 -21.64 -3.25 -21.28
C ALA A 256 -22.86 -4.15 -21.12
N ALA A 257 -24.03 -3.56 -21.36
CA ALA A 257 -25.32 -4.23 -21.39
C ALA A 257 -25.36 -5.32 -22.47
#